data_AF-A0A5P6VSL9-F1
#
_entry.id   AF-A0A5P6VSL9-F1
#
_cell.length_a   1.000
_cell.length_b   1.000
_cell.length_c   1.000
_cell.angle_alpha   90.00
_cell.angle_beta   90.00
_cell.angle_gamma   90.00
#
_symmetry.space_group_name_H-M   'P 1'
#
loop_
_entity.id
_entity.type
_entity.pdbx_description
1 polymer ?
#
loop_
_entity_poly.entity_id
_entity_poly.type
_entity_poly.pdbx_seq_one_letter_code
_entity_poly.pdbx_strand_id
1 'polypeptide(L)'
;MATMVNIYESYGDKSARERAELIYSNYSSFQGIIEDCKMRLIYEIKAEKERKRSNHKDELGVRIQNLGNYSNPTADEAVLDVMLEGAIKGLNSAEDALSDPALVQEFKRREYVIVMMADEYASFRRHLHALSVKEQELIIPLLKQEKDYYTLAEEAGVSVPVVRRKASRIHCELISYMENYFVEKL
;
A
#
# COMPACT_ATOMS: atom_id res chain seq x y z
N MET A 1 -16.84 0.10 -9.99
CA MET A 1 -15.52 -0.38 -9.52
C MET A 1 -14.59 0.81 -9.52
N ALA A 2 -14.14 1.27 -8.35
CA ALA A 2 -13.07 2.25 -8.29
C ALA A 2 -11.82 1.59 -8.90
N THR A 3 -11.22 2.22 -9.90
CA THR A 3 -9.97 1.75 -10.49
C THR A 3 -8.88 1.74 -9.41
N MET A 4 -8.03 0.70 -9.40
CA MET A 4 -6.92 0.50 -8.44
C MET A 4 -6.09 1.77 -8.18
N VAL A 5 -6.00 2.63 -9.19
CA VAL A 5 -5.29 3.93 -9.19
C VAL A 5 -5.81 4.92 -8.12
N ASN A 6 -7.08 4.86 -7.70
CA ASN A 6 -7.66 5.89 -6.81
C ASN A 6 -7.63 5.51 -5.31
N ILE A 7 -7.34 4.24 -4.99
CA ILE A 7 -7.38 3.77 -3.59
C ILE A 7 -6.24 4.39 -2.78
N TYR A 8 -5.02 4.50 -3.34
CA TYR A 8 -3.85 5.00 -2.63
C TYR A 8 -3.82 6.53 -2.53
N GLU A 9 -4.20 7.25 -3.60
CA GLU A 9 -4.14 8.72 -3.66
C GLU A 9 -5.02 9.36 -2.60
N SER A 10 -6.13 8.70 -2.29
CA SER A 10 -7.08 9.15 -1.27
C SER A 10 -6.98 8.38 0.04
N TYR A 11 -6.08 7.40 0.18
CA TYR A 11 -6.01 6.56 1.38
C TYR A 11 -5.69 7.41 2.61
N GLY A 12 -4.64 8.22 2.56
CA GLY A 12 -4.23 9.08 3.68
C GLY A 12 -5.26 10.15 4.08
N ASP A 13 -6.17 10.50 3.17
CA ASP A 13 -7.20 11.54 3.40
C ASP A 13 -8.51 10.98 3.98
N LYS A 14 -8.65 9.65 4.02
CA LYS A 14 -9.84 8.96 4.53
C LYS A 14 -9.83 8.84 6.04
N SER A 15 -11.02 8.77 6.64
CA SER A 15 -11.14 8.50 8.08
C SER A 15 -10.62 7.10 8.43
N ALA A 16 -10.35 6.86 9.71
CA ALA A 16 -9.95 5.54 10.22
C ALA A 16 -10.95 4.46 9.79
N ARG A 17 -12.25 4.75 9.92
CA ARG A 17 -13.34 3.85 9.52
C ARG A 17 -13.32 3.54 8.03
N GLU A 18 -13.21 4.57 7.19
CA GLU A 18 -13.19 4.39 5.72
C GLU A 18 -12.00 3.55 5.26
N ARG A 19 -10.84 3.71 5.90
CA ARG A 19 -9.64 2.91 5.61
C ARG A 19 -9.80 1.46 6.05
N ALA A 20 -10.44 1.21 7.19
CA ALA A 20 -10.80 -0.14 7.62
C ALA A 20 -11.77 -0.83 6.63
N GLU A 21 -12.78 -0.10 6.15
CA GLU A 21 -13.73 -0.61 5.15
C GLU A 21 -13.05 -0.92 3.81
N LEU A 22 -12.07 -0.10 3.40
CA LEU A 22 -11.25 -0.37 2.22
C LEU A 22 -10.43 -1.64 2.37
N ILE A 23 -9.78 -1.84 3.53
CA ILE A 23 -9.04 -3.06 3.82
C ILE A 23 -9.99 -4.27 3.79
N TYR A 24 -11.13 -4.19 4.47
CA TYR A 24 -12.10 -5.29 4.54
C TYR A 24 -12.59 -5.67 3.14
N SER A 25 -12.99 -4.69 2.33
CA SER A 25 -13.56 -4.91 0.99
C SER A 25 -12.55 -5.45 -0.02
N ASN A 26 -11.26 -5.19 0.18
CA ASN A 26 -10.18 -5.59 -0.71
C ASN A 26 -9.23 -6.59 -0.05
N TYR A 27 -9.66 -7.29 0.99
CA TYR A 27 -8.78 -8.07 1.86
C TYR A 27 -7.84 -9.02 1.11
N SER A 28 -8.35 -9.72 0.10
CA SER A 28 -7.59 -10.67 -0.72
C SER A 28 -6.53 -10.02 -1.61
N SER A 29 -6.78 -8.81 -2.08
CA SER A 29 -5.89 -8.07 -3.01
C SER A 29 -5.09 -6.97 -2.33
N PHE A 30 -5.37 -6.63 -1.07
CA PHE A 30 -4.81 -5.45 -0.40
C PHE A 30 -3.28 -5.49 -0.32
N GLN A 31 -2.69 -6.66 -0.07
CA GLN A 31 -1.24 -6.82 -0.12
C GLN A 31 -0.68 -6.47 -1.51
N GLY A 32 -1.34 -6.94 -2.58
CA GLY A 32 -0.95 -6.63 -3.95
C GLY A 32 -1.08 -5.13 -4.25
N ILE A 33 -2.15 -4.49 -3.76
CA ILE A 33 -2.34 -3.03 -3.86
C ILE A 33 -1.17 -2.28 -3.21
N ILE A 34 -0.74 -2.69 -2.01
CA ILE A 34 0.42 -2.07 -1.34
C ILE A 34 1.69 -2.20 -2.20
N GLU A 35 1.97 -3.40 -2.74
CA GLU A 35 3.15 -3.61 -3.57
C GLU A 35 3.10 -2.81 -4.88
N ASP A 36 1.94 -2.72 -5.53
CA ASP A 36 1.74 -1.88 -6.72
C ASP A 36 1.99 -0.40 -6.42
N CYS A 37 1.59 0.09 -5.24
CA CYS A 37 1.85 1.47 -4.81
C CYS A 37 3.35 1.74 -4.63
N LYS A 38 4.08 0.79 -4.04
CA LYS A 38 5.54 0.87 -3.89
C LYS A 38 6.24 0.94 -5.24
N MET A 39 5.90 0.00 -6.13
CA MET A 39 6.47 -0.07 -7.48
C MET A 39 6.20 1.22 -8.26
N ARG A 40 4.99 1.77 -8.16
CA ARG A 40 4.62 3.03 -8.81
C ARG A 40 5.42 4.21 -8.27
N LEU A 41 5.56 4.34 -6.94
CA LEU A 41 6.32 5.44 -6.33
C LEU A 41 7.77 5.45 -6.83
N ILE A 42 8.43 4.28 -6.82
CA ILE A 42 9.81 4.16 -7.30
C ILE A 42 9.89 4.54 -8.78
N TYR A 43 8.99 4.01 -9.61
CA TYR A 43 8.95 4.32 -11.04
C TYR A 43 8.79 5.81 -11.34
N GLU A 44 7.83 6.47 -10.70
CA GLU A 44 7.53 7.89 -10.95
C GLU A 44 8.68 8.80 -10.50
N ILE A 45 9.32 8.49 -9.37
CA ILE A 45 10.49 9.24 -8.88
C ILE A 45 11.69 9.09 -9.82
N LYS A 46 11.92 7.88 -10.35
CA LYS A 46 12.96 7.65 -11.36
C LYS A 46 12.67 8.44 -12.65
N ALA A 47 11.43 8.40 -13.12
CA ALA A 47 11.01 9.13 -14.31
C ALA A 47 11.20 10.64 -14.16
N GLU A 48 10.85 11.21 -13.01
CA GLU A 48 10.99 12.65 -12.76
C GLU A 48 12.47 13.05 -12.59
N LYS A 49 13.29 12.22 -11.94
CA LYS A 49 14.75 12.41 -11.86
C LYS A 49 15.38 12.42 -13.26
N GLU A 50 14.97 11.52 -14.14
CA GLU A 50 15.45 11.46 -15.52
C GLU A 50 15.01 12.68 -16.33
N ARG A 51 13.75 13.10 -16.19
CA ARG A 51 13.21 14.28 -16.86
C ARG A 51 13.99 15.54 -16.50
N LYS A 52 14.30 15.74 -15.21
CA LYS A 52 15.12 16.86 -14.73
C LYS A 52 16.55 16.80 -15.29
N ARG A 53 17.14 15.60 -15.36
CA ARG A 53 18.46 15.39 -15.97
C ARG A 53 18.48 15.74 -17.47
N SER A 54 17.43 15.39 -18.21
CA SER A 54 17.30 15.74 -19.64
C SER A 54 17.15 17.24 -19.84
N ASN A 55 16.23 17.89 -19.10
CA ASN A 55 16.02 19.33 -19.21
C ASN A 55 17.30 20.14 -18.93
N HIS A 56 18.09 19.71 -17.94
CA HIS A 56 19.36 20.34 -17.63
C HIS A 56 20.38 20.22 -18.78
N LYS A 57 20.38 19.11 -19.52
CA LYS A 57 21.23 18.94 -20.72
C LYS A 57 20.77 19.84 -21.87
N ASP A 58 19.47 20.01 -22.03
CA ASP A 58 18.89 20.84 -23.09
C ASP A 58 19.15 22.34 -22.85
N GLU A 59 19.13 22.79 -21.58
CA GLU A 59 19.48 24.16 -21.19
C GLU A 59 20.98 24.47 -21.36
N LEU A 60 21.85 23.49 -21.14
CA LEU A 60 23.29 23.73 -21.16
C LEU A 60 23.85 23.96 -22.56
N GLY A 61 23.22 23.48 -23.64
CA GLY A 61 23.61 23.71 -25.05
C GLY A 61 25.06 23.34 -25.44
N VAL A 62 25.87 22.88 -24.48
CA VAL A 62 27.31 22.73 -24.54
C VAL A 62 27.63 21.30 -24.10
N ARG A 63 28.23 20.53 -25.02
CA ARG A 63 28.75 19.19 -24.71
C ARG A 63 29.92 19.33 -23.75
N ILE A 64 29.67 19.13 -22.46
CA ILE A 64 30.74 18.96 -21.47
C ILE A 64 31.35 17.56 -21.72
N GLN A 65 32.50 17.51 -22.37
CA GLN A 65 33.33 16.30 -22.43
C GLN A 65 33.91 16.06 -21.03
N ASN A 66 33.19 15.31 -20.20
CA ASN A 66 33.71 14.85 -18.91
C ASN A 66 34.88 13.89 -19.16
N LEU A 67 36.10 14.41 -19.09
CA LEU A 67 37.33 13.65 -19.11
C LEU A 67 37.47 12.93 -17.75
N GLY A 68 37.27 11.61 -17.71
CA GLY A 68 37.83 10.77 -16.64
C GLY A 68 36.86 10.02 -15.71
N ASN A 69 35.56 10.31 -15.68
CA ASN A 69 34.60 9.52 -14.91
C ASN A 69 33.74 8.66 -15.83
N TYR A 70 34.05 7.36 -15.89
CA TYR A 70 33.12 6.37 -16.44
C TYR A 70 31.93 6.24 -15.48
N SER A 71 30.86 6.99 -15.74
CA SER A 71 29.58 6.68 -15.10
C SER A 71 29.11 5.31 -15.61
N ASN A 72 28.57 4.49 -14.72
CA ASN A 72 27.91 3.25 -15.08
C ASN A 72 26.42 3.43 -14.80
N PRO A 73 25.63 3.95 -15.77
CA PRO A 73 24.24 4.31 -15.56
C PRO A 73 23.39 3.16 -15.03
N THR A 74 23.70 1.93 -15.45
CA THR A 74 23.00 0.73 -15.01
C THR A 74 23.30 0.39 -13.54
N ALA A 75 24.55 0.54 -13.12
CA ALA A 75 24.90 0.35 -11.70
C ALA A 75 24.29 1.45 -10.82
N ASP A 76 24.32 2.70 -11.28
CA ASP A 76 23.74 3.83 -10.56
C ASP A 76 22.21 3.68 -10.40
N GLU A 77 21.52 3.16 -11.42
CA GLU A 77 20.09 2.88 -11.38
C GLU A 77 19.75 1.72 -10.42
N ALA A 78 20.54 0.64 -10.45
CA ALA A 78 20.34 -0.48 -9.53
C ALA A 78 20.58 -0.07 -8.06
N VAL A 79 21.59 0.78 -7.80
CA VAL A 79 21.83 1.35 -6.46
C VAL A 79 20.66 2.22 -6.03
N LEU A 80 20.13 3.06 -6.93
CA LEU A 80 18.96 3.89 -6.65
C LEU A 80 17.72 3.05 -6.29
N ASP A 81 17.45 1.98 -7.03
CA ASP A 81 16.33 1.07 -6.76
C ASP A 81 16.43 0.47 -5.35
N VAL A 82 17.61 -0.05 -4.99
CA VAL A 82 17.87 -0.60 -3.65
C VAL A 82 17.74 0.48 -2.57
N MET A 83 18.22 1.70 -2.83
CA MET A 83 18.15 2.80 -1.88
C MET A 83 16.69 3.21 -1.61
N LEU A 84 15.88 3.39 -2.66
CA LEU A 84 14.47 3.77 -2.56
C LEU A 84 13.62 2.67 -1.94
N GLU A 85 13.83 1.40 -2.31
CA GLU A 85 13.18 0.27 -1.63
C GLU A 85 13.56 0.21 -0.14
N GLY A 86 14.84 0.44 0.16
CA GLY A 86 15.31 0.46 1.53
C GLY A 86 14.70 1.61 2.32
N ALA A 87 14.50 2.78 1.72
CA ALA A 87 13.81 3.90 2.35
C ALA A 87 12.37 3.52 2.74
N ILE A 88 11.59 2.96 1.81
CA ILE A 88 10.21 2.48 2.08
C ILE A 88 10.19 1.43 3.22
N LYS A 89 11.23 0.61 3.32
CA LYS A 89 11.38 -0.41 4.38
C LYS A 89 11.93 0.16 5.70
N GLY A 90 12.19 1.47 5.78
CA GLY A 90 12.79 2.15 6.94
C GLY A 90 14.27 1.84 7.16
N LEU A 91 14.98 1.34 6.14
CA LEU A 91 16.39 0.94 6.20
C LEU A 91 17.35 2.05 5.75
N ASN A 92 16.88 2.99 4.92
CA ASN A 92 17.66 4.10 4.37
C ASN A 92 16.90 5.43 4.52
N SER A 93 17.58 6.57 4.41
CA SER A 93 16.88 7.86 4.25
C SER A 93 16.61 8.15 2.78
N ALA A 94 15.45 8.75 2.47
CA ALA A 94 15.15 9.20 1.11
C ALA A 94 16.17 10.25 0.61
N GLU A 95 16.73 11.05 1.51
CA GLU A 95 17.82 12.00 1.25
C GLU A 95 19.10 11.34 0.76
N ASP A 96 19.36 10.08 1.13
CA ASP A 96 20.54 9.35 0.68
C ASP A 96 20.39 8.93 -0.80
N ALA A 97 19.14 8.75 -1.25
CA ALA A 97 18.80 8.32 -2.60
C ALA A 97 18.56 9.51 -3.57
N LEU A 98 18.04 10.62 -3.04
CA LEU A 98 17.54 11.76 -3.80
C LEU A 98 18.19 13.06 -3.33
N SER A 99 18.81 13.78 -4.25
CA SER A 99 19.47 15.06 -3.95
C SER A 99 18.55 16.28 -4.08
N ASP A 100 17.39 16.13 -4.72
CA ASP A 100 16.42 17.22 -4.92
C ASP A 100 15.44 17.28 -3.74
N PRO A 101 15.42 18.38 -2.95
CA PRO A 101 14.54 18.51 -1.80
C PRO A 101 13.05 18.36 -2.13
N ALA A 102 12.62 18.77 -3.33
CA ALA A 102 11.21 18.66 -3.73
C ALA A 102 10.83 17.19 -3.98
N LEU A 103 11.72 16.41 -4.61
CA LEU A 103 11.51 14.97 -4.81
C LEU A 103 11.56 14.19 -3.50
N VAL A 104 12.45 14.58 -2.58
CA VAL A 104 12.51 13.98 -1.24
C VAL A 104 11.18 14.19 -0.50
N GLN A 105 10.65 15.42 -0.52
CA GLN A 105 9.37 15.74 0.14
C GLN A 105 8.20 14.95 -0.46
N GLU A 106 8.11 14.89 -1.80
CA GLU A 106 7.08 14.11 -2.48
C GLU A 106 7.18 12.61 -2.16
N PHE A 107 8.40 12.06 -2.20
CA PHE A 107 8.66 10.67 -1.85
C PHE A 107 8.20 10.37 -0.42
N LYS A 108 8.64 11.17 0.56
CA LYS A 108 8.29 10.99 1.97
C LYS A 108 6.79 11.04 2.22
N ARG A 109 6.07 11.97 1.59
CA ARG A 109 4.60 12.06 1.72
C ARG A 109 3.91 10.78 1.25
N ARG A 110 4.34 10.22 0.12
CA ARG A 110 3.73 9.02 -0.48
C ARG A 110 4.16 7.74 0.21
N GLU A 111 5.43 7.66 0.56
CA GLU A 111 6.01 6.62 1.42
C GLU A 111 5.23 6.49 2.72
N TYR A 112 4.94 7.61 3.39
CA TYR A 112 4.19 7.61 4.64
C TYR A 112 2.81 6.93 4.49
N VAL A 113 2.08 7.22 3.41
CA VAL A 113 0.79 6.57 3.13
C VAL A 113 0.96 5.07 2.89
N ILE A 114 2.00 4.65 2.17
CA ILE A 114 2.28 3.23 1.91
C ILE A 114 2.62 2.48 3.20
N VAL A 115 3.45 3.07 4.07
CA VAL A 115 3.80 2.49 5.37
C VAL A 115 2.57 2.36 6.24
N MET A 116 1.75 3.41 6.32
CA MET A 116 0.46 3.40 7.01
C MET A 116 -0.45 2.28 6.50
N MET A 117 -0.63 2.13 5.18
CA MET A 117 -1.41 1.03 4.60
C MET A 117 -0.89 -0.34 5.03
N ALA A 118 0.43 -0.53 5.05
CA ALA A 118 1.06 -1.79 5.42
C ALA A 118 0.85 -2.13 6.91
N ASP A 119 1.01 -1.14 7.79
CA ASP A 119 0.84 -1.30 9.24
C ASP A 119 -0.63 -1.55 9.60
N GLU A 120 -1.55 -0.84 8.97
CA GLU A 120 -2.99 -0.98 9.18
C GLU A 120 -3.51 -2.32 8.65
N TYR A 121 -3.02 -2.77 7.49
CA TYR A 121 -3.32 -4.10 6.98
C TYR A 121 -2.75 -5.21 7.87
N ALA A 122 -1.52 -5.05 8.36
CA ALA A 122 -0.93 -6.00 9.29
C ALA A 122 -1.74 -6.09 10.59
N SER A 123 -2.21 -4.95 11.11
CA SER A 123 -3.04 -4.88 12.31
C SER A 123 -4.42 -5.48 12.07
N PHE A 124 -5.03 -5.22 10.92
CA PHE A 124 -6.26 -5.86 10.49
C PHE A 124 -6.14 -7.39 10.48
N ARG A 125 -5.09 -7.93 9.85
CA ARG A 125 -4.84 -9.38 9.81
C ARG A 125 -4.64 -9.97 11.21
N ARG A 126 -3.88 -9.30 12.07
CA ARG A 126 -3.66 -9.76 13.46
C ARG A 126 -4.98 -9.87 14.21
N HIS A 127 -5.86 -8.87 14.10
CA HIS A 127 -7.15 -8.90 14.78
C HIS A 127 -8.10 -9.93 14.16
N LEU A 128 -8.10 -10.07 12.83
CA LEU A 128 -8.84 -11.13 12.14
C LEU A 128 -8.47 -12.53 12.65
N HIS A 129 -7.18 -12.76 12.91
CA HIS A 129 -6.69 -14.02 13.49
C HIS A 129 -6.86 -14.13 15.01
N ALA A 130 -7.25 -13.05 15.69
CA ALA A 130 -7.61 -13.05 17.10
C ALA A 130 -9.09 -13.39 17.34
N LEU A 131 -9.93 -13.37 16.30
CA LEU A 131 -11.33 -13.82 16.37
C LEU A 131 -11.41 -15.30 16.80
N SER A 132 -12.58 -15.74 17.26
CA SER A 132 -12.76 -17.16 17.58
C SER A 132 -12.62 -18.04 16.33
N VAL A 133 -12.20 -19.31 16.50
CA VAL A 133 -12.03 -20.26 15.38
C VAL A 133 -13.28 -20.34 14.50
N LYS A 134 -14.47 -20.38 15.11
CA LYS A 134 -15.76 -20.41 14.38
C LYS A 134 -16.04 -19.15 13.58
N GLU A 135 -15.58 -17.99 14.06
CA GLU A 135 -15.72 -16.72 13.34
C GLU A 135 -14.71 -16.65 12.19
N GLN A 136 -13.49 -17.12 12.40
CA GLN A 136 -12.46 -17.22 11.36
C GLN A 136 -12.90 -18.14 10.20
N GLU A 137 -13.41 -19.34 10.52
CA GLU A 137 -13.93 -20.31 9.55
C GLU A 137 -15.07 -19.73 8.70
N LEU A 138 -15.81 -18.76 9.24
CA LEU A 138 -16.87 -18.06 8.54
C LEU A 138 -16.35 -16.90 7.69
N ILE A 139 -15.57 -16.00 8.30
CA ILE A 139 -15.26 -14.69 7.71
C ILE A 139 -14.08 -14.72 6.74
N ILE A 140 -13.05 -15.55 6.99
CA ILE A 140 -11.85 -15.59 6.15
C ILE A 140 -12.18 -16.07 4.74
N PRO A 141 -12.94 -17.17 4.53
CA PRO A 141 -13.29 -17.60 3.18
C PRO A 141 -14.12 -16.56 2.41
N LEU A 142 -15.00 -15.82 3.10
CA LEU A 142 -15.76 -14.72 2.50
C LEU A 142 -14.86 -13.58 2.05
N LEU A 143 -13.94 -13.15 2.92
CA LEU A 143 -12.98 -12.08 2.62
C LEU A 143 -12.01 -12.45 1.49
N LYS A 144 -11.64 -13.73 1.42
CA LYS A 144 -10.83 -14.27 0.33
C LYS A 144 -11.62 -14.55 -0.95
N GLN A 145 -12.96 -14.45 -0.90
CA GLN A 145 -13.86 -14.81 -1.99
C GLN A 145 -13.72 -16.29 -2.43
N GLU A 146 -13.28 -17.16 -1.51
CA GLU A 146 -13.13 -18.60 -1.73
C GLU A 146 -14.47 -19.34 -1.60
N LYS A 147 -15.36 -18.83 -0.75
CA LYS A 147 -16.70 -19.36 -0.52
C LYS A 147 -17.71 -18.21 -0.47
N ASP A 148 -18.93 -18.50 -0.90
CA ASP A 148 -20.04 -17.58 -0.75
C ASP A 148 -20.91 -17.92 0.48
N TYR A 149 -21.92 -17.09 0.73
CA TYR A 149 -22.84 -17.29 1.85
C TYR A 149 -23.69 -18.58 1.73
N TYR A 150 -23.89 -19.12 0.53
CA TYR A 150 -24.68 -20.32 0.30
C TYR A 150 -23.87 -21.56 0.64
N THR A 151 -22.63 -21.65 0.14
CA THR A 151 -21.69 -22.73 0.47
C THR A 151 -21.48 -22.82 1.98
N LEU A 152 -21.25 -21.69 2.65
CA LEU A 152 -21.05 -21.67 4.10
C LEU A 152 -22.31 -22.04 4.89
N ALA A 153 -23.50 -21.73 4.37
CA ALA A 153 -24.77 -22.10 5.00
C ALA A 153 -25.01 -23.61 4.91
N GLU A 154 -24.75 -24.20 3.74
CA GLU A 154 -24.84 -25.62 3.48
C GLU A 154 -23.88 -26.42 4.38
N GLU A 155 -22.60 -26.05 4.41
CA GLU A 155 -21.57 -26.70 5.24
C GLU A 155 -21.90 -26.64 6.74
N ALA A 156 -22.48 -25.53 7.20
CA ALA A 156 -22.86 -25.36 8.60
C ALA A 156 -24.25 -25.93 8.95
N GLY A 157 -25.01 -26.44 7.97
CA GLY A 157 -26.37 -26.94 8.17
C GLY A 157 -27.36 -25.88 8.67
N VAL A 158 -27.17 -24.61 8.28
CA VAL A 158 -28.01 -23.48 8.70
C VAL A 158 -28.55 -22.71 7.49
N SER A 159 -29.48 -21.78 7.72
CA SER A 159 -29.99 -20.92 6.65
C SER A 159 -29.04 -19.76 6.33
N VAL A 160 -29.01 -19.34 5.06
CA VAL A 160 -28.20 -18.20 4.58
C VAL A 160 -28.40 -16.92 5.40
N PRO A 161 -29.63 -16.54 5.84
CA PRO A 161 -29.81 -15.36 6.70
C PRO A 161 -29.10 -15.45 8.05
N VAL A 162 -28.88 -16.66 8.59
CA VAL A 162 -28.10 -16.85 9.83
C VAL A 162 -26.63 -16.54 9.57
N VAL A 163 -26.07 -17.05 8.47
CA VAL A 163 -24.69 -16.81 8.04
C VAL A 163 -24.46 -15.31 7.80
N ARG A 164 -25.34 -14.64 7.04
CA ARG A 164 -25.25 -13.20 6.78
C ARG A 164 -25.27 -12.35 8.04
N ARG A 165 -26.16 -12.66 9.00
CA ARG A 165 -26.22 -11.95 10.29
C ARG A 165 -24.93 -12.11 11.09
N LYS A 166 -24.36 -13.32 11.13
CA LYS A 166 -23.08 -13.57 11.80
C LYS A 166 -21.95 -12.80 11.12
N ALA A 167 -21.84 -12.87 9.80
CA ALA A 167 -20.83 -12.16 9.04
C ALA A 167 -20.93 -10.63 9.22
N SER A 168 -22.14 -10.07 9.18
CA SER A 168 -22.38 -8.64 9.43
C SER A 168 -21.97 -8.22 10.85
N ARG A 169 -22.23 -9.07 11.86
CA ARG A 169 -21.78 -8.79 13.23
C ARG A 169 -20.25 -8.72 13.31
N ILE A 170 -19.56 -9.71 12.73
CA ILE A 170 -18.09 -9.77 12.69
C ILE A 170 -17.54 -8.57 11.92
N HIS A 171 -18.15 -8.20 10.79
CA HIS A 171 -17.78 -7.01 10.04
C HIS A 171 -17.85 -5.74 10.90
N CYS A 172 -18.99 -5.48 11.55
CA CYS A 172 -19.13 -4.34 12.45
C CYS A 172 -18.08 -4.34 13.56
N GLU A 173 -17.82 -5.49 14.17
CA GLU A 173 -16.81 -5.64 15.22
C GLU A 173 -15.40 -5.32 14.72
N LEU A 174 -15.00 -5.91 13.58
CA LEU A 174 -13.71 -5.65 12.94
C LEU A 174 -13.55 -4.15 12.62
N ILE A 175 -14.54 -3.54 11.96
CA ILE A 175 -14.46 -2.13 11.58
C ILE A 175 -14.40 -1.23 12.81
N SER A 176 -15.24 -1.47 13.83
CA SER A 176 -15.19 -0.69 15.06
C SER A 176 -13.89 -0.86 15.82
N TYR A 177 -13.28 -2.05 15.84
CA TYR A 177 -11.95 -2.22 16.42
C TYR A 177 -10.91 -1.39 15.67
N MET A 178 -10.89 -1.50 14.34
CA MET A 178 -9.92 -0.78 13.50
C MET A 178 -10.09 0.73 13.59
N GLU A 179 -11.33 1.22 13.62
CA GLU A 179 -11.65 2.64 13.77
C GLU A 179 -11.03 3.23 15.05
N ASN A 180 -10.99 2.46 16.14
CA ASN A 180 -10.36 2.89 17.39
C ASN A 180 -8.83 2.68 17.41
N TYR A 181 -8.31 1.80 16.56
CA TYR A 181 -6.88 1.47 16.50
C TYR A 181 -6.12 2.37 15.51
N PHE A 182 -6.74 2.72 14.39
CA PHE A 182 -6.15 3.52 13.33
C PHE A 182 -6.08 4.99 13.74
N VAL A 183 -5.04 5.69 13.31
CA VAL A 183 -4.87 7.11 13.56
C VAL A 183 -5.81 7.91 12.65
N GLU A 184 -6.76 8.66 13.21
CA GLU A 184 -7.84 9.34 12.44
C GLU A 184 -7.37 10.23 11.29
N LYS A 185 -6.22 10.93 11.47
CA LYS A 185 -5.48 11.72 10.46
C LYS A 185 -4.19 12.25 11.07
N LEU A 186 -3.18 12.52 10.23
CA LEU A 186 -2.11 13.49 10.52
C LEU A 186 -2.46 14.83 9.87
#